data_AF-A0A524GJR9-F1
#
_entry.id   AF-A0A524GJR9-F1
#
_cell.length_a   1.000
_cell.length_b   1.000
_cell.length_c   1.000
_cell.angle_alpha   90.00
_cell.angle_beta   90.00
_cell.angle_gamma   90.00
#
_symmetry.space_group_name_H-M   'P 1'
#
loop_
_entity.id
_entity.type
_entity.pdbx_description
1 polymer ?
#
loop_
_entity_poly.entity_id
_entity_poly.type
_entity_poly.pdbx_seq_one_letter_code
_entity_poly.pdbx_strand_id
1 'polypeptide(L)'
;AISRQNFKEMTVYALVTAGVTSNAVRMARDTGNFYEPGTINVLILTNMQLSPRAMARAMISVTEGKTAALTVLDIRSSHSPNLPATGTGTDNILVVQGEGPAIDNAGGHSKMGELIARAVYDGVLEAVARQNGITRERSIFARLAERHISLWQLLPGEMEGCSLSKSATIAEVERLLLAPQYAGFMAAALAASDAEQAGLLTDLRAFGDWGRTVSRSIAQTADNGWQHRFVSDDLPPVLAIAFESLINGVCAAASSPTGP
;
A
#
# COMPACT_ATOMS: atom_id res chain seq x y z
N ALA A 1 9.54 4.05 18.38
CA ALA A 1 9.37 2.64 18.79
C ALA A 1 10.72 2.03 19.15
N ILE A 2 10.75 1.02 20.02
CA ILE A 2 11.95 0.24 20.32
C ILE A 2 11.60 -1.22 20.09
N SER A 3 12.32 -1.87 19.18
CA SER A 3 12.17 -3.31 18.90
C SER A 3 13.45 -4.05 19.29
N ARG A 4 13.30 -5.28 19.78
CA ARG A 4 14.42 -6.12 20.22
C ARG A 4 14.31 -7.50 19.58
N GLN A 5 15.41 -7.98 19.01
CA GLN A 5 15.55 -9.34 18.52
C GLN A 5 16.74 -10.02 19.18
N ASN A 6 16.65 -11.33 19.41
CA ASN A 6 17.71 -12.10 20.04
C ASN A 6 17.84 -13.50 19.41
N PHE A 7 19.07 -14.01 19.39
CA PHE A 7 19.37 -15.39 19.03
C PHE A 7 20.67 -15.82 19.72
N LYS A 8 20.58 -16.78 20.63
CA LYS A 8 21.70 -17.17 21.50
C LYS A 8 22.31 -15.93 22.17
N GLU A 9 23.62 -15.72 22.04
CA GLU A 9 24.35 -14.57 22.56
C GLU A 9 24.12 -13.26 21.77
N MET A 10 23.55 -13.30 20.57
CA MET A 10 23.33 -12.10 19.76
C MET A 10 22.06 -11.37 20.17
N THR A 11 22.16 -10.07 20.41
CA THR A 11 21.02 -9.17 20.70
C THR A 11 21.12 -7.94 19.81
N VAL A 12 20.00 -7.57 19.19
CA VAL A 12 19.86 -6.34 18.39
C VAL A 12 18.68 -5.54 18.94
N TYR A 13 18.90 -4.24 19.14
CA TYR A 13 17.85 -3.25 19.35
C TYR A 13 17.74 -2.35 18.13
N ALA A 14 16.53 -2.07 17.70
CA ALA A 14 16.21 -1.04 16.71
C ALA A 14 15.37 0.05 17.39
N LEU A 15 15.92 1.25 17.48
CA LEU A 15 15.19 2.44 17.91
C LEU A 15 14.76 3.16 16.64
N VAL A 16 13.45 3.25 16.42
CA VAL A 16 12.88 3.73 15.16
C VAL A 16 11.95 4.90 15.41
N THR A 17 12.14 5.99 14.68
CA THR A 17 11.11 7.02 14.45
C THR A 17 10.68 6.94 13.00
N ALA A 18 9.40 7.16 12.72
CA ALA A 18 8.87 7.05 11.36
C ALA A 18 7.69 7.99 11.19
N GLY A 19 7.74 8.87 10.18
CA GLY A 19 6.61 9.65 9.70
C GLY A 19 6.53 9.54 8.18
N VAL A 20 5.40 9.05 7.67
CA VAL A 20 5.28 8.61 6.26
C VAL A 20 4.18 9.30 5.45
N THR A 21 3.40 10.20 6.04
CA THR A 21 2.26 10.83 5.34
C THR A 21 2.66 12.01 4.45
N SER A 22 3.73 12.72 4.81
CA SER A 22 4.16 13.96 4.13
C SER A 22 5.29 13.74 3.12
N ASN A 23 6.27 12.90 3.46
CA ASN A 23 7.55 12.82 2.74
C ASN A 23 7.92 11.38 2.31
N ALA A 24 6.93 10.51 2.14
CA ALA A 24 7.19 9.17 1.64
C ALA A 24 7.52 9.22 0.14
N VAL A 25 8.54 8.47 -0.29
CA VAL A 25 9.06 8.52 -1.66
C VAL A 25 9.26 7.13 -2.25
N ARG A 26 9.02 7.02 -3.55
CA ARG A 26 9.46 5.92 -4.41
C ARG A 26 10.80 6.30 -5.02
N MET A 27 11.90 5.85 -4.40
CA MET A 27 13.23 6.03 -4.97
C MET A 27 13.32 5.41 -6.37
N ALA A 28 14.12 6.04 -7.24
CA ALA A 28 14.26 5.75 -8.68
C ALA A 28 13.05 6.12 -9.58
N ARG A 29 11.97 6.72 -9.03
CA ARG A 29 10.85 7.25 -9.82
C ARG A 29 10.51 8.70 -9.48
N ASP A 30 10.41 9.02 -8.20
CA ASP A 30 10.05 10.37 -7.76
C ASP A 30 11.21 11.36 -7.93
N THR A 31 10.87 12.63 -8.15
CA THR A 31 11.85 13.72 -8.28
C THR A 31 12.22 14.28 -6.90
N GLY A 32 13.51 14.52 -6.69
CA GLY A 32 14.05 14.98 -5.40
C GLY A 32 13.89 16.48 -5.15
N ASN A 33 12.66 16.97 -5.04
CA ASN A 33 12.34 18.40 -4.94
C ASN A 33 11.79 18.83 -3.55
N PHE A 34 11.79 17.95 -2.55
CA PHE A 34 10.95 18.11 -1.36
C PHE A 34 11.71 18.38 -0.05
N TYR A 35 11.11 19.21 0.81
CA TYR A 35 11.56 19.55 2.17
C TYR A 35 10.35 19.66 3.11
N GLU A 36 9.66 18.57 3.40
CA GLU A 36 8.69 18.55 4.51
C GLU A 36 9.13 17.66 5.66
N PRO A 37 8.68 17.98 6.90
CA PRO A 37 8.93 17.15 8.06
C PRO A 37 8.24 15.79 7.95
N GLY A 38 8.95 14.73 8.28
CA GLY A 38 8.52 13.34 8.15
C GLY A 38 9.69 12.51 7.65
N THR A 39 10.21 11.63 8.50
CA THR A 39 11.37 10.81 8.14
C THR A 39 11.37 9.50 8.91
N ILE A 40 12.04 8.49 8.37
CA ILE A 40 12.36 7.26 9.08
C ILE A 40 13.81 7.33 9.54
N ASN A 41 14.01 7.39 10.86
CA ASN A 41 15.34 7.24 11.46
C ASN A 41 15.43 5.89 12.14
N VAL A 42 16.52 5.17 11.89
CA VAL A 42 16.77 3.85 12.47
C VAL A 42 18.12 3.86 13.16
N LEU A 43 18.13 3.66 14.49
CA LEU A 43 19.35 3.42 15.25
C LEU A 43 19.40 1.95 15.62
N ILE A 44 20.42 1.26 15.13
CA ILE A 44 20.70 -0.14 15.44
C ILE A 44 21.78 -0.21 16.51
N LEU A 45 21.47 -0.88 17.61
CA LEU A 45 22.43 -1.22 18.67
C LEU A 45 22.56 -2.74 18.73
N THR A 46 23.78 -3.25 18.60
CA THR A 46 24.06 -4.69 18.77
C THR A 46 25.09 -4.90 19.88
N ASN A 47 25.03 -6.03 20.57
CA ASN A 47 26.06 -6.38 21.55
C ASN A 47 27.35 -6.92 20.90
N MET A 48 27.33 -7.24 19.60
CA MET A 48 28.48 -7.82 18.89
C MET A 48 29.42 -6.73 18.36
N GLN A 49 30.72 -7.01 18.31
CA GLN A 49 31.68 -6.14 17.63
C GLN A 49 31.58 -6.35 16.12
N LEU A 50 31.48 -5.26 15.35
CA LEU A 50 31.23 -5.31 13.91
C LEU A 50 32.47 -4.89 13.14
N SER A 51 32.94 -5.73 12.21
CA SER A 51 33.91 -5.26 11.22
C SER A 51 33.31 -4.14 10.34
N PRO A 52 34.13 -3.32 9.67
CA PRO A 52 33.64 -2.35 8.69
C PRO A 52 32.74 -2.98 7.61
N ARG A 53 33.07 -4.21 7.18
CA ARG A 53 32.25 -5.01 6.25
C ARG A 53 30.88 -5.32 6.84
N ALA A 54 30.82 -5.76 8.10
CA ALA A 54 29.57 -6.04 8.79
C ALA A 54 28.71 -4.77 8.93
N MET A 55 29.31 -3.63 9.30
CA MET A 55 28.58 -2.36 9.39
C MET A 55 27.99 -1.94 8.04
N ALA A 56 28.77 -1.99 6.95
CA ALA A 56 28.27 -1.66 5.62
C ALA A 56 27.12 -2.60 5.18
N ARG A 57 27.24 -3.90 5.48
CA ARG A 57 26.20 -4.88 5.18
C ARG A 57 24.93 -4.69 6.02
N ALA A 58 25.06 -4.22 7.26
CA ALA A 58 23.92 -3.93 8.12
C ALA A 58 23.01 -2.85 7.52
N MET A 59 23.57 -1.84 6.85
CA MET A 59 22.80 -0.78 6.18
C MET A 59 21.82 -1.34 5.13
N ILE A 60 22.24 -2.38 4.40
CA ILE A 60 21.39 -3.09 3.43
C ILE A 60 20.25 -3.80 4.17
N SER A 61 20.57 -4.57 5.21
CA SER A 61 19.56 -5.28 6.03
C SER A 61 18.55 -4.33 6.68
N VAL A 62 19.00 -3.17 7.16
CA VAL A 62 18.11 -2.10 7.66
C VAL A 62 17.19 -1.59 6.56
N THR A 63 17.75 -1.31 5.38
CA THR A 63 16.99 -0.75 4.25
C THR A 63 15.94 -1.75 3.73
N GLU A 64 16.28 -3.02 3.59
CA GLU A 64 15.36 -4.08 3.21
C GLU A 64 14.25 -4.29 4.25
N GLY A 65 14.60 -4.34 5.55
CA GLY A 65 13.62 -4.45 6.64
C GLY A 65 12.63 -3.29 6.68
N LYS A 66 13.13 -2.05 6.50
CA LYS A 66 12.30 -0.84 6.39
C LYS A 66 11.36 -0.91 5.19
N THR A 67 11.89 -1.16 3.99
CA THR A 67 11.08 -1.20 2.76
C THR A 67 10.03 -2.32 2.83
N ALA A 68 10.36 -3.47 3.41
CA ALA A 68 9.41 -4.54 3.64
C ALA A 68 8.26 -4.12 4.58
N ALA A 69 8.56 -3.36 5.64
CA ALA A 69 7.54 -2.82 6.54
C ALA A 69 6.61 -1.82 5.82
N LEU A 70 7.17 -0.91 5.03
CA LEU A 70 6.38 0.03 4.21
C LEU A 70 5.49 -0.68 3.19
N THR A 71 5.99 -1.78 2.61
CA THR A 71 5.25 -2.59 1.63
C THR A 71 4.02 -3.24 2.27
N VAL A 72 4.15 -3.89 3.42
CA VAL A 72 2.99 -4.53 4.08
C VAL A 72 2.00 -3.50 4.64
N LEU A 73 2.50 -2.31 4.98
CA LEU A 73 1.69 -1.16 5.36
C LEU A 73 1.15 -0.42 4.14
N ASP A 74 1.40 -0.86 2.90
CA ASP A 74 0.96 -0.22 1.66
C ASP A 74 1.09 1.32 1.73
N ILE A 75 2.27 1.79 2.14
CA ILE A 75 2.58 3.22 2.17
C ILE A 75 2.77 3.70 0.75
N ARG A 76 2.07 4.77 0.37
CA ARG A 76 2.15 5.37 -0.97
C ARG A 76 3.16 6.52 -0.99
N SER A 77 3.72 6.78 -2.16
CA SER A 77 4.52 7.98 -2.36
C SER A 77 3.65 9.22 -2.23
N SER A 78 4.15 10.22 -1.52
CA SER A 78 3.53 11.55 -1.40
C SER A 78 3.59 12.34 -2.72
N HIS A 79 4.45 11.95 -3.66
CA HIS A 79 4.59 12.57 -4.99
C HIS A 79 3.77 11.84 -6.06
N SER A 80 3.80 10.51 -6.00
CA SER A 80 3.15 9.62 -6.96
C SER A 80 2.27 8.63 -6.19
N PRO A 81 1.07 9.03 -5.72
CA PRO A 81 0.23 8.21 -4.84
C PRO A 81 -0.13 6.83 -5.43
N ASN A 82 -0.10 6.72 -6.76
CA ASN A 82 -0.26 5.48 -7.50
C ASN A 82 0.96 4.54 -7.43
N LEU A 83 2.06 4.91 -6.77
CA LEU A 83 3.26 4.08 -6.57
C LEU A 83 3.55 3.80 -5.07
N PRO A 84 4.00 2.59 -4.71
CA PRO A 84 4.32 2.24 -3.32
C PRO A 84 5.67 2.82 -2.89
N ALA A 85 5.73 3.50 -1.75
CA ALA A 85 6.96 4.11 -1.24
C ALA A 85 8.01 3.07 -0.83
N THR A 86 9.29 3.44 -0.97
CA THR A 86 10.44 2.62 -0.54
C THR A 86 11.13 3.18 0.72
N GLY A 87 10.77 4.40 1.11
CA GLY A 87 11.38 5.12 2.22
C GLY A 87 10.80 6.52 2.32
N THR A 88 11.51 7.41 3.01
CA THR A 88 11.27 8.85 2.95
C THR A 88 12.43 9.57 2.29
N GLY A 89 12.22 10.83 1.89
CA GLY A 89 13.26 11.63 1.23
C GLY A 89 14.51 11.88 2.09
N THR A 90 14.46 11.63 3.40
CA THR A 90 15.52 11.96 4.37
C THR A 90 15.78 10.85 5.37
N ASP A 91 15.67 9.58 4.96
CA ASP A 91 15.92 8.44 5.85
C ASP A 91 17.37 8.46 6.42
N ASN A 92 17.52 8.28 7.73
CA ASN A 92 18.84 8.17 8.38
C ASN A 92 19.00 6.83 9.10
N ILE A 93 20.20 6.27 9.03
CA ILE A 93 20.55 5.02 9.71
C ILE A 93 21.85 5.21 10.48
N LEU A 94 21.85 4.80 11.75
CA LEU A 94 23.04 4.70 12.59
C LEU A 94 23.21 3.25 13.04
N VAL A 95 24.40 2.68 12.85
CA VAL A 95 24.75 1.33 13.31
C VAL A 95 25.82 1.44 14.39
N VAL A 96 25.50 0.94 15.57
CA VAL A 96 26.38 0.95 16.75
C VAL A 96 26.73 -0.48 17.12
N GLN A 97 28.02 -0.78 17.14
CA GLN A 97 28.56 -2.05 17.60
C GLN A 97 28.65 -2.11 19.12
N GLY A 98 28.76 -3.32 19.65
CA GLY A 98 29.06 -3.58 21.05
C GLY A 98 30.49 -4.06 21.26
N GLU A 99 30.73 -4.58 22.46
CA GLU A 99 32.03 -5.08 22.91
C GLU A 99 32.08 -6.62 22.97
N GLY A 100 31.03 -7.30 22.49
CA GLY A 100 30.97 -8.76 22.43
C GLY A 100 31.80 -9.36 21.29
N PRO A 101 31.59 -10.65 20.98
CA PRO A 101 32.38 -11.34 19.96
C PRO A 101 32.36 -10.62 18.61
N ALA A 102 33.50 -10.63 17.92
CA ALA A 102 33.64 -10.01 16.62
C ALA A 102 32.92 -10.81 15.53
N ILE A 103 32.18 -10.11 14.66
CA ILE A 103 31.55 -10.67 13.48
C ILE A 103 31.89 -9.88 12.22
N ASP A 104 32.00 -10.59 11.10
CA ASP A 104 32.44 -10.02 9.83
C ASP A 104 31.30 -9.77 8.82
N ASN A 105 30.06 -10.16 9.16
CA ASN A 105 28.93 -10.15 8.25
C ASN A 105 27.61 -9.86 8.95
N ALA A 106 26.80 -8.99 8.33
CA ALA A 106 25.44 -8.65 8.77
C ALA A 106 24.47 -8.53 7.58
N GLY A 107 24.74 -9.23 6.46
CA GLY A 107 23.85 -9.26 5.30
C GLY A 107 22.82 -10.40 5.34
N GLY A 108 21.97 -10.51 4.32
CA GLY A 108 20.79 -11.39 4.29
C GLY A 108 21.00 -12.90 4.52
N HIS A 109 22.21 -13.44 4.34
CA HIS A 109 22.53 -14.84 4.66
C HIS A 109 23.13 -15.04 6.05
N SER A 110 23.22 -13.99 6.87
CA SER A 110 23.79 -14.04 8.21
C SER A 110 22.71 -13.88 9.27
N LYS A 111 22.92 -14.53 10.43
CA LYS A 111 22.00 -14.39 11.56
C LYS A 111 21.92 -12.94 12.05
N MET A 112 23.02 -12.19 12.06
CA MET A 112 22.99 -10.77 12.42
C MET A 112 22.14 -9.95 11.45
N GLY A 113 22.25 -10.20 10.14
CA GLY A 113 21.44 -9.52 9.13
C GLY A 113 19.94 -9.79 9.30
N GLU A 114 19.56 -11.05 9.54
CA GLU A 114 18.18 -11.45 9.87
C GLU A 114 17.65 -10.70 11.11
N LEU A 115 18.40 -10.69 12.22
CA LEU A 115 17.99 -10.02 13.45
C LEU A 115 17.83 -8.50 13.27
N ILE A 116 18.74 -7.86 12.54
CA ILE A 116 18.67 -6.44 12.20
C ILE A 116 17.42 -6.17 11.35
N ALA A 117 17.24 -6.88 10.23
CA ALA A 117 16.12 -6.66 9.34
C ALA A 117 14.77 -6.84 10.06
N ARG A 118 14.65 -7.88 10.90
CA ARG A 118 13.44 -8.13 11.70
C ARG A 118 13.21 -7.06 12.76
N ALA A 119 14.24 -6.63 13.48
CA ALA A 119 14.12 -5.57 14.49
C ALA A 119 13.66 -4.25 13.84
N VAL A 120 14.22 -3.90 12.67
CA VAL A 120 13.81 -2.72 11.92
C VAL A 120 12.40 -2.86 11.40
N TYR A 121 12.05 -4.00 10.81
CA TYR A 121 10.70 -4.25 10.30
C TYR A 121 9.65 -4.02 11.40
N ASP A 122 9.80 -4.69 12.55
CA ASP A 122 8.89 -4.54 13.69
C ASP A 122 8.89 -3.10 14.23
N GLY A 123 10.07 -2.48 14.32
CA GLY A 123 10.22 -1.10 14.80
C GLY A 123 9.55 -0.06 13.91
N VAL A 124 9.63 -0.23 12.58
CA VAL A 124 8.96 0.66 11.60
C VAL A 124 7.45 0.49 11.68
N LEU A 125 6.94 -0.73 11.76
CA LEU A 125 5.51 -0.98 11.92
C LEU A 125 4.94 -0.24 13.12
N GLU A 126 5.59 -0.39 14.28
CA GLU A 126 5.13 0.25 15.50
C GLU A 126 5.34 1.77 15.49
N ALA A 127 6.42 2.27 14.90
CA ALA A 127 6.67 3.70 14.79
C ALA A 127 5.62 4.38 13.90
N VAL A 128 5.29 3.80 12.74
CA VAL A 128 4.25 4.30 11.83
C VAL A 128 2.88 4.24 12.49
N ALA A 129 2.54 3.15 13.18
CA ALA A 129 1.28 3.05 13.91
C ALA A 129 1.13 4.15 14.98
N ARG A 130 2.19 4.41 15.76
CA ARG A 130 2.17 5.45 16.80
C ARG A 130 2.16 6.86 16.25
N GLN A 131 2.89 7.14 15.16
CA GLN A 131 3.04 8.47 14.60
C GLN A 131 1.88 8.86 13.68
N ASN A 132 1.47 7.96 12.78
CA ASN A 132 0.51 8.24 11.72
C ASN A 132 -0.84 7.53 11.92
N GLY A 133 -0.97 6.63 12.90
CA GLY A 133 -2.19 5.82 13.08
C GLY A 133 -2.39 4.76 12.00
N ILE A 134 -1.39 4.55 11.13
CA ILE A 134 -1.47 3.60 10.02
C ILE A 134 -1.07 2.20 10.51
N THR A 135 -1.96 1.24 10.30
CA THR A 135 -1.75 -0.19 10.56
C THR A 135 -2.08 -1.01 9.31
N ARG A 136 -1.86 -2.33 9.36
CA ARG A 136 -2.20 -3.22 8.23
C ARG A 136 -3.72 -3.29 8.04
N GLU A 137 -4.44 -3.36 9.15
CA GLU A 137 -5.88 -3.44 9.25
C GLU A 137 -6.49 -2.03 9.13
N ARG A 138 -6.92 -1.67 7.93
CA ARG A 138 -7.62 -0.40 7.68
C ARG A 138 -8.61 -0.53 6.54
N SER A 139 -9.59 0.36 6.55
CA SER A 139 -10.69 0.34 5.58
C SER A 139 -10.19 0.53 4.16
N ILE A 140 -10.97 0.04 3.20
CA ILE A 140 -10.69 0.28 1.79
C ILE A 140 -10.74 1.78 1.45
N PHE A 141 -11.58 2.55 2.15
CA PHE A 141 -11.66 4.01 2.02
C PHE A 141 -10.34 4.70 2.37
N ALA A 142 -9.66 4.27 3.44
CA ALA A 142 -8.35 4.81 3.79
C ALA A 142 -7.33 4.56 2.66
N ARG A 143 -7.31 3.33 2.12
CA ARG A 143 -6.39 2.95 1.03
C ARG A 143 -6.65 3.68 -0.28
N LEU A 144 -7.91 4.01 -0.57
CA LEU A 144 -8.31 4.81 -1.71
C LEU A 144 -7.92 6.28 -1.52
N ALA A 145 -8.16 6.84 -0.33
CA ALA A 145 -7.79 8.22 0.01
C ALA A 145 -6.27 8.46 -0.05
N GLU A 146 -5.48 7.49 0.43
CA GLU A 146 -4.01 7.50 0.36
C GLU A 146 -3.48 7.44 -1.08
N ARG A 147 -4.29 7.00 -2.04
CA ARG A 147 -4.01 7.03 -3.49
C ARG A 147 -4.63 8.24 -4.18
N HIS A 148 -5.28 9.13 -3.43
CA HIS A 148 -6.03 10.28 -3.92
C HIS A 148 -7.15 9.92 -4.90
N ILE A 149 -7.76 8.75 -4.71
CA ILE A 149 -8.89 8.30 -5.54
C ILE A 149 -10.20 8.78 -4.91
N SER A 150 -10.92 9.62 -5.64
CA SER A 150 -12.24 10.14 -5.26
C SER A 150 -13.24 9.94 -6.38
N LEU A 151 -14.25 9.08 -6.17
CA LEU A 151 -15.33 8.89 -7.16
C LEU A 151 -16.08 10.17 -7.46
N TRP A 152 -16.12 11.11 -6.51
CA TRP A 152 -16.70 12.42 -6.74
C TRP A 152 -15.93 13.23 -7.80
N GLN A 153 -14.60 13.12 -7.85
CA GLN A 153 -13.79 13.80 -8.85
C GLN A 153 -13.80 13.06 -10.19
N LEU A 154 -13.86 11.72 -10.15
CA LEU A 154 -13.70 10.88 -11.34
C LEU A 154 -14.99 10.68 -12.14
N LEU A 155 -16.16 10.65 -11.50
CA LEU A 155 -17.42 10.39 -12.21
C LEU A 155 -17.98 11.65 -12.90
N PRO A 156 -18.58 11.52 -14.09
CA PRO A 156 -19.29 12.62 -14.75
C PRO A 156 -20.54 13.05 -13.96
N GLY A 157 -21.05 14.25 -14.22
CA GLY A 157 -22.25 14.77 -13.56
C GLY A 157 -23.52 13.97 -13.89
N GLU A 158 -23.65 13.54 -15.14
CA GLU A 158 -24.69 12.64 -15.61
C GLU A 158 -24.06 11.33 -16.07
N MET A 159 -24.69 10.21 -15.73
CA MET A 159 -24.21 8.88 -16.10
C MET A 159 -25.24 8.22 -17.01
N GLU A 160 -24.85 7.97 -18.25
CA GLU A 160 -25.68 7.23 -19.19
C GLU A 160 -26.05 5.84 -18.61
N GLY A 161 -27.27 5.38 -18.89
CA GLY A 161 -27.76 4.08 -18.42
C GLY A 161 -27.87 3.95 -16.89
N CYS A 162 -27.86 5.06 -16.14
CA CYS A 162 -28.01 5.07 -14.69
C CYS A 162 -29.17 5.99 -14.28
N SER A 163 -30.21 5.43 -13.64
CA SER A 163 -31.33 6.22 -13.12
C SER A 163 -30.98 7.04 -11.88
N LEU A 164 -29.87 6.68 -11.20
CA LEU A 164 -29.39 7.35 -10.01
C LEU A 164 -28.58 8.60 -10.35
N SER A 165 -28.70 9.62 -9.51
CA SER A 165 -27.79 10.75 -9.54
C SER A 165 -26.35 10.32 -9.22
N LYS A 166 -25.37 11.18 -9.57
CA LYS A 166 -23.97 10.99 -9.18
C LYS A 166 -23.80 10.74 -7.67
N SER A 167 -24.44 11.54 -6.83
CA SER A 167 -24.36 11.40 -5.37
C SER A 167 -24.99 10.11 -4.87
N ALA A 168 -26.15 9.72 -5.39
CA ALA A 168 -26.81 8.48 -5.00
C ALA A 168 -26.01 7.24 -5.42
N THR A 169 -25.39 7.28 -6.60
CA THR A 169 -24.53 6.21 -7.10
C THR A 169 -23.28 6.04 -6.24
N ILE A 170 -22.61 7.15 -5.89
CA ILE A 170 -21.44 7.13 -5.01
C ILE A 170 -21.83 6.55 -3.64
N ALA A 171 -22.92 7.03 -3.04
CA ALA A 171 -23.39 6.52 -1.76
C ALA A 171 -23.66 5.00 -1.79
N GLU A 172 -24.22 4.49 -2.88
CA GLU A 172 -24.48 3.06 -3.03
C GLU A 172 -23.20 2.25 -3.26
N VAL A 173 -22.23 2.76 -4.03
CA VAL A 173 -20.90 2.14 -4.17
C VAL A 173 -20.17 2.13 -2.82
N GLU A 174 -20.21 3.21 -2.06
CA GLU A 174 -19.65 3.26 -0.71
C GLU A 174 -20.35 2.26 0.21
N ARG A 175 -21.67 2.12 0.13
CA ARG A 175 -22.43 1.10 0.87
C ARG A 175 -21.97 -0.31 0.52
N LEU A 176 -21.72 -0.61 -0.76
CA LEU A 176 -21.16 -1.89 -1.19
C LEU A 176 -19.76 -2.11 -0.58
N LEU A 177 -18.89 -1.10 -0.60
CA LEU A 177 -17.54 -1.17 -0.06
C LEU A 177 -17.47 -1.37 1.47
N LEU A 178 -18.58 -1.21 2.19
CA LEU A 178 -18.69 -1.63 3.59
C LEU A 178 -18.83 -3.15 3.75
N ALA A 179 -19.32 -3.86 2.73
CA ALA A 179 -19.47 -5.31 2.77
C ALA A 179 -18.11 -6.01 2.48
N PRO A 180 -17.70 -7.01 3.29
CA PRO A 180 -16.40 -7.66 3.16
C PRO A 180 -16.08 -8.20 1.76
N GLN A 181 -17.08 -8.69 1.04
CA GLN A 181 -16.92 -9.22 -0.31
C GLN A 181 -16.46 -8.17 -1.33
N TYR A 182 -17.05 -6.98 -1.31
CA TYR A 182 -16.72 -5.92 -2.27
C TYR A 182 -15.49 -5.13 -1.82
N ALA A 183 -15.30 -4.96 -0.51
CA ALA A 183 -14.03 -4.46 0.04
C ALA A 183 -12.85 -5.37 -0.35
N GLY A 184 -13.04 -6.69 -0.28
CA GLY A 184 -12.05 -7.68 -0.71
C GLY A 184 -11.77 -7.63 -2.21
N PHE A 185 -12.80 -7.50 -3.04
CA PHE A 185 -12.64 -7.28 -4.49
C PHE A 185 -11.83 -6.03 -4.79
N MET A 186 -12.16 -4.90 -4.16
CA MET A 186 -11.43 -3.64 -4.36
C MET A 186 -10.00 -3.71 -3.82
N ALA A 187 -9.75 -4.39 -2.69
CA ALA A 187 -8.40 -4.62 -2.19
C ALA A 187 -7.56 -5.46 -3.16
N ALA A 188 -8.14 -6.49 -3.79
CA ALA A 188 -7.48 -7.26 -4.83
C ALA A 188 -7.21 -6.42 -6.09
N ALA A 189 -8.13 -5.52 -6.45
CA ALA A 189 -7.94 -4.57 -7.55
C ALA A 189 -6.77 -3.62 -7.30
N LEU A 190 -6.63 -3.09 -6.08
CA LEU A 190 -5.47 -2.26 -5.70
C LEU A 190 -4.14 -3.02 -5.87
N ALA A 191 -4.07 -4.27 -5.43
CA ALA A 191 -2.87 -5.10 -5.58
C ALA A 191 -2.58 -5.43 -7.06
N ALA A 192 -3.62 -5.78 -7.83
CA ALA A 192 -3.49 -6.05 -9.26
C ALA A 192 -3.11 -4.78 -10.05
N SER A 193 -3.56 -3.60 -9.62
CA SER A 193 -3.15 -2.31 -10.19
C SER A 193 -1.68 -2.01 -9.92
N ASP A 194 -1.17 -2.32 -8.73
CA ASP A 194 0.28 -2.19 -8.45
C ASP A 194 1.10 -3.15 -9.35
N ALA A 195 0.60 -4.37 -9.60
CA ALA A 195 1.24 -5.32 -10.52
C ALA A 195 1.17 -4.90 -11.99
N GLU A 196 0.05 -4.31 -12.42
CA GLU A 196 -0.15 -3.80 -13.77
C GLU A 196 0.79 -2.61 -14.06
N GLN A 197 0.86 -1.64 -13.16
CA GLN A 197 1.78 -0.51 -13.28
C GLN A 197 3.27 -0.94 -13.22
N ALA A 198 3.57 -2.07 -12.59
CA ALA A 198 4.90 -2.68 -12.60
C ALA A 198 5.20 -3.49 -13.89
N GLY A 199 4.23 -3.64 -14.79
CA GLY A 199 4.36 -4.44 -16.01
C GLY A 199 4.29 -5.95 -15.78
N LEU A 200 3.86 -6.39 -14.60
CA LEU A 200 3.72 -7.82 -14.24
C LEU A 200 2.35 -8.39 -14.65
N LEU A 201 1.34 -7.53 -14.78
CA LEU A 201 0.01 -7.88 -15.26
C LEU A 201 -0.29 -7.10 -16.54
N THR A 202 -0.21 -7.76 -17.69
CA THR A 202 -0.35 -7.12 -19.02
C THR A 202 -1.64 -7.48 -19.75
N ASP A 203 -2.22 -8.65 -19.49
CA ASP A 203 -3.50 -9.07 -20.06
C ASP A 203 -4.61 -8.97 -18.99
N LEU A 204 -5.55 -8.05 -19.21
CA LEU A 204 -6.61 -7.72 -18.25
C LEU A 204 -7.91 -8.46 -18.51
N ARG A 205 -7.99 -9.35 -19.52
CA ARG A 205 -9.25 -10.04 -19.87
C ARG A 205 -9.83 -10.84 -18.70
N ALA A 206 -8.99 -11.63 -18.02
CA ALA A 206 -9.41 -12.42 -16.87
C ALA A 206 -9.89 -11.54 -15.70
N PHE A 207 -9.22 -10.41 -15.46
CA PHE A 207 -9.64 -9.44 -14.44
C PHE A 207 -10.96 -8.76 -14.84
N GLY A 208 -11.14 -8.43 -16.12
CA GLY A 208 -12.38 -7.91 -16.67
C GLY A 208 -13.57 -8.87 -16.55
N ASP A 209 -13.35 -10.17 -16.77
CA ASP A 209 -14.40 -11.18 -16.60
C ASP A 209 -14.79 -11.38 -15.12
N TRP A 210 -13.83 -11.27 -14.21
CA TRP A 210 -14.12 -11.21 -12.78
C TRP A 210 -14.95 -9.96 -12.44
N GLY A 211 -14.55 -8.79 -12.94
CA GLY A 211 -15.30 -7.54 -12.76
C GLY A 211 -16.75 -7.63 -13.26
N ARG A 212 -16.96 -8.18 -14.46
CA ARG A 212 -18.31 -8.46 -15.00
C ARG A 212 -19.12 -9.39 -14.09
N THR A 213 -18.48 -10.40 -13.50
CA THR A 213 -19.13 -11.32 -12.55
C THR A 213 -19.57 -10.60 -11.28
N VAL A 214 -18.72 -9.73 -10.72
CA VAL A 214 -19.07 -8.88 -9.56
C VAL A 214 -20.24 -7.96 -9.91
N SER A 215 -20.19 -7.33 -11.09
CA SER A 215 -21.22 -6.43 -11.58
C SER A 215 -22.59 -7.09 -11.69
N ARG A 216 -22.66 -8.29 -12.29
CA ARG A 216 -23.89 -9.10 -12.37
C ARG A 216 -24.40 -9.52 -11.00
N SER A 217 -23.51 -9.86 -10.07
CA SER A 217 -23.89 -10.21 -8.70
C SER A 217 -24.56 -9.06 -7.96
N ILE A 218 -24.11 -7.81 -8.19
CA ILE A 218 -24.74 -6.62 -7.61
C ILE A 218 -26.09 -6.37 -8.28
N ALA A 219 -26.14 -6.46 -9.61
CA ALA A 219 -27.32 -6.18 -10.41
C ALA A 219 -28.45 -7.23 -10.26
N GLN A 220 -28.11 -8.44 -9.79
CA GLN A 220 -29.02 -9.60 -9.76
C GLN A 220 -29.61 -9.96 -11.14
N THR A 221 -28.89 -9.63 -12.22
CA THR A 221 -29.24 -9.96 -13.61
C THR A 221 -28.02 -10.44 -14.39
N ALA A 222 -28.24 -11.28 -15.39
CA ALA A 222 -27.19 -11.82 -16.27
C ALA A 222 -26.69 -10.81 -17.31
N ASP A 223 -27.54 -9.87 -17.72
CA ASP A 223 -27.21 -8.78 -18.63
C ASP A 223 -27.47 -7.44 -17.96
N ASN A 224 -26.40 -6.67 -17.78
CA ASN A 224 -26.42 -5.39 -17.10
C ASN A 224 -25.82 -4.26 -17.94
N GLY A 225 -25.62 -4.47 -19.26
CA GLY A 225 -25.19 -3.45 -20.20
C GLY A 225 -23.93 -2.70 -19.77
N TRP A 226 -22.77 -3.38 -19.78
CA TRP A 226 -21.50 -2.80 -19.32
C TRP A 226 -21.18 -1.47 -20.03
N GLN A 227 -20.96 -0.43 -19.23
CA GLN A 227 -20.50 0.87 -19.72
C GLN A 227 -19.11 1.22 -19.19
N HIS A 228 -18.29 1.77 -20.07
CA HIS A 228 -17.03 2.39 -19.68
C HIS A 228 -17.29 3.83 -19.23
N ARG A 229 -16.81 4.18 -18.03
CA ARG A 229 -17.20 5.43 -17.35
C ARG A 229 -16.03 6.35 -17.03
N PHE A 230 -14.80 5.85 -17.15
CA PHE A 230 -13.59 6.63 -16.94
C PHE A 230 -12.88 6.83 -18.28
N VAL A 231 -12.24 7.99 -18.44
CA VAL A 231 -11.40 8.29 -19.60
C VAL A 231 -10.05 7.59 -19.43
N SER A 232 -9.35 7.33 -20.55
CA SER A 232 -7.95 6.93 -20.48
C SER A 232 -7.17 7.95 -19.64
N ASP A 233 -6.39 7.46 -18.69
CA ASP A 233 -5.53 8.21 -17.77
C ASP A 233 -6.18 8.71 -16.47
N ASP A 234 -7.51 8.63 -16.31
CA ASP A 234 -8.18 8.97 -15.05
C ASP A 234 -7.80 8.02 -13.91
N LEU A 235 -7.60 6.74 -14.25
CA LEU A 235 -7.27 5.66 -13.35
C LEU A 235 -6.38 4.63 -14.04
N PRO A 236 -5.54 3.89 -13.28
CA PRO A 236 -4.95 2.66 -13.77
C PRO A 236 -6.03 1.71 -14.31
N PRO A 237 -5.81 1.03 -15.45
CA PRO A 237 -6.82 0.20 -16.12
C PRO A 237 -7.53 -0.82 -15.21
N VAL A 238 -6.79 -1.46 -14.30
CA VAL A 238 -7.35 -2.41 -13.33
C VAL A 238 -8.36 -1.74 -12.40
N LEU A 239 -8.06 -0.54 -11.91
CA LEU A 239 -8.95 0.20 -11.03
C LEU A 239 -10.17 0.74 -11.78
N ALA A 240 -9.99 1.18 -13.02
CA ALA A 240 -11.11 1.56 -13.89
C ALA A 240 -12.10 0.39 -14.02
N ILE A 241 -11.63 -0.81 -14.36
CA ILE A 241 -12.46 -2.02 -14.43
C ILE A 241 -13.15 -2.31 -13.09
N ALA A 242 -12.43 -2.21 -11.96
CA ALA A 242 -13.00 -2.50 -10.65
C ALA A 242 -14.11 -1.54 -10.26
N PHE A 243 -13.92 -0.23 -10.47
CA PHE A 243 -14.98 0.75 -10.19
C PHE A 243 -16.14 0.63 -11.17
N GLU A 244 -15.87 0.42 -12.47
CA GLU A 244 -16.91 0.15 -13.47
C GLU A 244 -17.73 -1.08 -13.09
N SER A 245 -17.12 -2.12 -12.53
CA SER A 245 -17.83 -3.30 -12.06
C SER A 245 -18.88 -2.95 -11.01
N LEU A 246 -18.49 -2.16 -10.01
CA LEU A 246 -19.38 -1.73 -8.93
C LEU A 246 -20.47 -0.79 -9.47
N ILE A 247 -20.11 0.21 -10.26
CA ILE A 247 -21.04 1.24 -10.74
C ILE A 247 -22.05 0.65 -11.72
N ASN A 248 -21.63 -0.15 -12.70
CA ASN A 248 -22.55 -0.81 -13.61
C ASN A 248 -23.51 -1.74 -12.86
N GLY A 249 -23.04 -2.41 -11.81
CA GLY A 249 -23.87 -3.23 -10.94
C GLY A 249 -24.96 -2.41 -10.25
N VAL A 250 -24.57 -1.28 -9.64
CA VAL A 250 -25.46 -0.35 -8.95
C VAL A 250 -26.50 0.25 -9.90
N CYS A 251 -26.08 0.75 -11.07
CA CYS A 251 -26.96 1.38 -12.03
C CYS A 251 -28.00 0.40 -12.61
N ALA A 252 -27.60 -0.85 -12.87
CA ALA A 252 -28.51 -1.88 -13.34
C ALA A 252 -29.49 -2.36 -12.26
N ALA A 253 -29.04 -2.47 -11.00
CA ALA A 253 -29.92 -2.78 -9.87
C ALA A 253 -31.00 -1.70 -9.69
N ALA A 254 -30.63 -0.42 -9.83
CA ALA A 254 -31.55 0.71 -9.69
C ALA A 254 -32.51 0.88 -10.88
N SER A 255 -32.19 0.31 -12.04
CA SER A 255 -33.02 0.33 -13.24
C SER A 255 -33.93 -0.90 -13.36
N SER A 256 -33.69 -1.92 -12.53
CA SER A 256 -34.56 -3.10 -12.42
C SER A 256 -35.80 -2.70 -11.62
N PRO A 257 -37.02 -2.91 -12.14
CA PRO A 257 -38.23 -2.65 -11.37
C PRO A 257 -38.23 -3.58 -10.16
N THR A 258 -38.04 -3.04 -8.97
CA THR A 258 -38.33 -3.76 -7.74
C THR A 258 -39.84 -3.95 -7.68
N GLY A 259 -40.31 -5.15 -8.07
CA GLY A 259 -41.66 -5.61 -7.76
C GLY A 259 -41.88 -5.54 -6.24
N PRO A 260 -43.09 -5.17 -5.80
CA PRO A 260 -44.26 -6.04 -5.90
C PRO A 260 -45.35 -5.57 -6.88
#